data_AF-A0A7W9QGJ4-F1
#
_entry.id   AF-A0A7W9QGJ4-F1
#
_cell.length_a   1.000
_cell.length_b   1.000
_cell.length_c   1.000
_cell.angle_alpha   90.00
_cell.angle_beta   90.00
_cell.angle_gamma   90.00
#
_symmetry.space_group_name_H-M   'P 1'
#
loop_
_entity.id
_entity.type
_entity.pdbx_description
1 polymer ?
#
loop_
_entity_poly.entity_id
_entity_poly.type
_entity_poly.pdbx_seq_one_letter_code
_entity_poly.pdbx_strand_id
1 'polypeptide(L)'
;MTLLARALGITASECIAYLLHLYAQPSSETPARTSTLTPVYAIYDHRRIEGYFDRATGALNIPTGPGAGQYKTPSGASRAVITALRPQVSPIRTGWSFWRLAETGAQLKVLRDAPARTRTPTSPAVPAPASTTAATPRAR
;
A
#
# COMPACT_ATOMS: atom_id res chain seq x y z
N MET A 1 -5.74 -18.22 27.93
CA MET A 1 -5.41 -19.17 26.83
C MET A 1 -5.73 -20.63 27.15
N THR A 2 -6.05 -21.00 28.38
CA THR A 2 -6.31 -22.41 28.76
C THR A 2 -7.68 -22.93 28.33
N LEU A 3 -8.67 -22.04 28.21
CA LEU A 3 -10.08 -22.41 27.94
C LEU A 3 -10.31 -22.77 26.46
N LEU A 4 -9.72 -22.01 25.53
CA LEU A 4 -9.75 -22.27 24.10
C LEU A 4 -8.94 -23.52 23.72
N ALA A 5 -7.74 -23.67 24.29
CA ALA A 5 -6.90 -24.85 24.12
C ALA A 5 -7.65 -26.13 24.56
N ARG A 6 -8.30 -26.09 25.73
CA ARG A 6 -9.11 -27.21 26.24
C ARG A 6 -10.34 -27.50 25.37
N ALA A 7 -11.00 -26.47 24.85
CA ALA A 7 -12.18 -26.63 24.00
C ALA A 7 -11.86 -27.27 22.63
N LEU A 8 -10.64 -27.07 22.13
CA LEU A 8 -10.17 -27.58 20.84
C LEU A 8 -9.32 -28.85 20.98
N GLY A 9 -9.05 -29.31 22.21
CA GLY A 9 -8.20 -30.49 22.47
C GLY A 9 -6.72 -30.28 22.10
N ILE A 10 -6.29 -29.04 21.90
CA ILE A 10 -4.92 -28.69 21.50
C ILE A 10 -4.15 -28.08 22.66
N THR A 11 -2.82 -28.11 22.57
CA THR A 11 -1.96 -27.46 23.55
C THR A 11 -2.05 -25.93 23.47
N ALA A 12 -1.65 -25.22 24.52
CA ALA A 12 -1.64 -23.75 24.50
C ALA A 12 -0.73 -23.19 23.39
N SER A 13 0.39 -23.85 23.11
CA SER A 13 1.31 -23.54 22.02
C SER A 13 0.68 -23.75 20.64
N GLU A 14 -0.06 -24.85 20.44
CA GLU A 14 -0.80 -25.08 19.19
C GLU A 14 -1.97 -24.11 19.03
N CYS A 15 -2.65 -23.74 20.11
CA CYS A 15 -3.69 -22.74 20.06
C CYS A 15 -3.13 -21.38 19.62
N ILE A 16 -1.93 -21.03 20.08
CA ILE A 16 -1.22 -19.82 19.63
C ILE A 16 -0.78 -19.97 18.18
N ALA A 17 -0.17 -21.09 17.78
CA ALA A 17 0.25 -21.33 16.41
C ALA A 17 -0.95 -21.31 15.44
N TYR A 18 -2.09 -21.85 15.86
CA TYR A 18 -3.34 -21.88 15.11
C TYR A 18 -3.95 -20.49 14.98
N LEU A 19 -3.99 -19.70 16.06
CA LEU A 19 -4.43 -18.31 16.00
C LEU A 19 -3.49 -17.46 15.15
N LEU A 20 -2.18 -17.64 15.30
CA LEU A 20 -1.20 -16.97 14.45
C LEU A 20 -1.39 -17.40 12.99
N HIS A 21 -1.64 -18.67 12.69
CA HIS A 21 -1.88 -19.10 11.33
C HIS A 21 -3.17 -18.50 10.75
N LEU A 22 -4.27 -18.51 11.51
CA LEU A 22 -5.55 -17.94 11.09
C LEU A 22 -5.48 -16.42 10.85
N TYR A 23 -4.78 -15.69 11.72
CA TYR A 23 -4.73 -14.22 11.67
C TYR A 23 -3.49 -13.66 10.97
N ALA A 24 -2.47 -14.48 10.71
CA ALA A 24 -1.35 -14.13 9.83
C ALA A 24 -1.67 -14.41 8.36
N GLN A 25 -2.69 -15.21 8.06
CA GLN A 25 -3.24 -15.26 6.70
C GLN A 25 -3.85 -13.88 6.38
N PRO A 26 -3.41 -13.18 5.32
CA PRO A 26 -4.14 -12.02 4.86
C PRO A 26 -5.54 -12.49 4.47
N SER A 27 -6.58 -11.91 5.09
CA SER A 27 -7.97 -12.12 4.64
C SER A 27 -8.06 -11.77 3.16
N SER A 28 -7.99 -12.77 2.30
CA SER A 28 -8.30 -12.67 0.88
C SER A 28 -9.82 -12.62 0.72
N GLU A 29 -10.42 -11.53 1.17
CA GLU A 29 -11.78 -11.20 0.80
C GLU A 29 -11.82 -9.75 0.32
N THR A 30 -11.35 -9.51 -0.90
CA THR A 30 -11.77 -8.40 -1.78
C THR A 30 -11.29 -8.72 -3.21
N PRO A 31 -12.16 -8.57 -4.24
CA PRO A 31 -11.94 -9.08 -5.58
C PRO A 31 -10.73 -8.42 -6.26
N ALA A 32 -10.12 -9.19 -7.17
CA ALA A 32 -9.11 -8.73 -8.11
C ALA A 32 -9.57 -7.49 -8.88
N ARG A 33 -9.26 -6.30 -8.37
CA ARG A 33 -9.24 -5.05 -9.13
C ARG A 33 -7.82 -4.51 -9.10
N THR A 34 -7.11 -4.88 -10.16
CA THR A 34 -6.14 -4.07 -10.91
C THR A 34 -4.96 -3.48 -10.12
N SER A 35 -3.77 -3.76 -10.62
CA SER A 35 -2.40 -3.48 -10.12
C SER A 35 -2.06 -2.06 -9.60
N THR A 36 -3.03 -1.15 -9.49
CA THR A 36 -2.87 0.21 -9.00
C THR A 36 -3.31 0.39 -7.54
N LEU A 37 -4.08 -0.56 -6.99
CA LEU A 37 -4.50 -0.53 -5.59
C LEU A 37 -3.36 -0.95 -4.67
N THR A 38 -2.93 -0.03 -3.81
CA THR A 38 -1.91 -0.25 -2.80
C THR A 38 -2.57 -0.60 -1.47
N PRO A 39 -2.29 -1.78 -0.88
CA PRO A 39 -2.83 -2.13 0.42
C PRO A 39 -2.27 -1.21 1.50
N VAL A 40 -3.16 -0.66 2.33
CA VAL A 40 -2.85 0.25 3.42
C VAL A 40 -3.56 -0.16 4.70
N TYR A 41 -2.98 0.18 5.84
CA TYR A 41 -3.63 0.00 7.13
C TYR A 41 -3.44 1.22 8.01
N ALA A 42 -4.33 1.40 8.98
CA ALA A 42 -4.17 2.36 10.06
C ALA A 42 -4.32 1.63 11.40
N ILE A 43 -3.59 2.07 12.41
CA ILE A 43 -3.78 1.62 13.79
C ILE A 43 -4.35 2.80 14.57
N TYR A 44 -5.57 2.64 15.06
CA TYR A 44 -6.25 3.66 15.85
C TYR A 44 -7.06 3.02 16.96
N ASP A 45 -6.96 3.54 18.18
CA ASP A 45 -7.64 3.01 19.36
C ASP A 45 -7.38 1.49 19.56
N HIS A 46 -6.12 1.07 19.38
CA HIS A 46 -5.67 -0.32 19.43
C HIS A 46 -6.30 -1.27 18.40
N ARG A 47 -7.03 -0.73 17.42
CA ARG A 47 -7.63 -1.49 16.31
C ARG A 47 -6.85 -1.22 15.03
N ARG A 48 -6.65 -2.28 14.25
CA ARG A 48 -6.09 -2.20 12.90
C ARG A 48 -7.23 -2.13 11.90
N ILE A 49 -7.22 -1.11 11.06
CA ILE A 49 -8.19 -0.87 9.99
C ILE A 49 -7.46 -1.08 8.67
N GLU A 50 -7.93 -2.03 7.87
CA GLU A 50 -7.39 -2.31 6.54
C GLU A 50 -8.08 -1.46 5.47
N GLY A 51 -7.38 -1.19 4.38
CA GLY A 51 -7.90 -0.44 3.26
C GLY A 51 -7.05 -0.57 2.00
N TYR A 52 -7.56 -0.01 0.91
CA TYR A 52 -6.90 0.01 -0.39
C TYR A 52 -6.83 1.44 -0.89
N PHE A 53 -5.61 1.90 -1.17
CA PHE A 53 -5.36 3.21 -1.74
C PHE A 53 -5.11 3.10 -3.23
N ASP A 54 -5.90 3.79 -4.04
CA ASP A 54 -5.70 3.90 -5.47
C ASP A 54 -4.72 5.04 -5.78
N ARG A 55 -3.56 4.70 -6.35
CA ARG A 55 -2.55 5.70 -6.73
C ARG A 55 -2.97 6.55 -7.94
N ALA A 56 -3.85 6.06 -8.80
CA ALA A 56 -4.28 6.81 -9.98
C ALA A 56 -5.27 7.91 -9.62
N THR A 57 -6.22 7.61 -8.73
CA THR A 57 -7.30 8.54 -8.38
C THR A 57 -7.08 9.23 -7.03
N GLY A 58 -6.18 8.72 -6.19
CA GLY A 58 -6.03 9.16 -4.80
C GLY A 58 -7.18 8.72 -3.89
N ALA A 59 -8.08 7.86 -4.38
CA ALA A 59 -9.18 7.33 -3.59
C ALA A 59 -8.70 6.28 -2.58
N LEU A 60 -9.40 6.18 -1.46
CA LEU A 60 -9.15 5.17 -0.44
C LEU A 60 -10.44 4.42 -0.14
N ASN A 61 -10.39 3.11 -0.23
CA ASN A 61 -11.50 2.21 0.09
C ASN A 61 -11.21 1.46 1.38
N ILE A 62 -12.14 1.49 2.34
CA ILE A 62 -12.09 0.69 3.56
C ILE A 62 -13.14 -0.42 3.39
N PRO A 63 -12.73 -1.67 3.12
CA PRO A 63 -13.68 -2.75 2.81
C PRO A 63 -14.56 -3.11 4.01
N THR A 64 -13.98 -3.14 5.21
CA THR A 64 -14.65 -3.66 6.41
C THR A 64 -14.22 -2.90 7.65
N GLY A 65 -15.13 -2.79 8.62
CA GLY A 65 -14.84 -2.24 9.95
C GLY A 65 -15.30 -0.78 10.16
N PRO A 66 -14.80 -0.12 11.20
CA PRO A 66 -15.22 1.23 11.56
C PRO A 66 -14.79 2.25 10.49
N GLY A 67 -15.75 2.95 9.90
CA GLY A 67 -15.50 3.84 8.77
C GLY A 67 -15.40 3.10 7.43
N ALA A 68 -15.99 1.90 7.29
CA ALA A 68 -16.11 1.21 6.02
C ALA A 68 -16.82 2.07 4.96
N GLY A 69 -16.30 2.03 3.74
CA GLY A 69 -16.80 2.81 2.62
C GLY A 69 -15.70 3.27 1.68
N GLN A 70 -16.12 3.91 0.59
CA GLN A 70 -15.24 4.44 -0.44
C GLN A 70 -15.11 5.96 -0.32
N TYR A 71 -13.88 6.44 -0.26
CA TYR A 71 -13.57 7.84 -0.05
C TYR A 71 -12.72 8.38 -1.19
N LYS A 72 -13.04 9.59 -1.65
CA LYS A 72 -12.27 10.27 -2.70
C LYS A 72 -10.89 10.72 -2.24
N THR A 73 -10.64 10.78 -0.91
CA THR A 73 -9.36 11.21 -0.35
C THR A 73 -8.99 10.41 0.90
N PRO A 74 -7.69 10.24 1.20
CA PRO A 74 -7.22 9.57 2.42
C PRO A 74 -7.66 10.29 3.71
N SER A 75 -7.75 11.62 3.66
CA SER A 75 -8.24 12.44 4.77
C SER A 75 -9.72 12.17 5.06
N GLY A 76 -10.55 12.02 4.01
CA GLY A 76 -11.97 11.65 4.17
C GLY A 76 -12.13 10.29 4.85
N ALA A 77 -11.34 9.30 4.42
CA ALA A 77 -11.33 7.98 5.04
C ALA A 77 -10.89 8.03 6.52
N SER A 78 -9.84 8.80 6.83
CA SER A 78 -9.35 8.94 8.21
C SER A 78 -10.41 9.57 9.12
N ARG A 79 -11.14 10.59 8.63
CA ARG A 79 -12.24 11.21 9.37
C ARG A 79 -13.35 10.21 9.66
N ALA A 80 -13.72 9.38 8.68
CA ALA A 80 -14.74 8.36 8.89
C ALA A 80 -14.34 7.35 9.98
N VAL A 81 -13.09 6.89 9.98
CA VAL A 81 -12.56 5.99 11.02
C VAL A 81 -12.59 6.66 12.39
N ILE A 82 -12.13 7.91 12.49
CA ILE A 82 -12.09 8.67 13.75
C ILE A 82 -13.51 8.92 14.27
N THR A 83 -14.43 9.37 13.43
CA THR A 83 -15.84 9.60 13.82
C THR A 83 -16.51 8.30 14.27
N ALA A 84 -16.22 7.17 13.61
CA ALA A 84 -16.79 5.88 13.97
C ALA A 84 -16.28 5.35 15.32
N LEU A 85 -15.01 5.61 15.67
CA LEU A 85 -14.39 5.08 16.90
C LEU A 85 -14.47 6.07 18.08
N ARG A 86 -14.30 7.36 17.82
CA ARG A 86 -14.22 8.43 18.83
C ARG A 86 -14.97 9.67 18.34
N PRO A 87 -16.31 9.68 18.34
CA PRO A 87 -17.10 10.81 17.86
C PRO A 87 -16.90 12.10 18.67
N GLN A 88 -16.39 11.98 19.89
CA GLN A 88 -16.14 13.10 20.81
C GLN A 88 -14.83 13.86 20.54
N VAL A 89 -13.99 13.38 19.61
CA VAL A 89 -12.68 13.98 19.34
C VAL A 89 -12.68 14.66 17.98
N SER A 90 -12.24 15.92 17.94
CA SER A 90 -12.06 16.65 16.68
C SER A 90 -10.99 15.94 15.82
N PRO A 91 -11.31 15.58 14.57
CA PRO A 91 -10.41 14.80 13.71
C PRO A 91 -9.31 15.69 13.12
N ILE A 92 -8.38 16.14 13.96
CA ILE A 92 -7.20 16.96 13.58
C ILE A 92 -6.02 16.02 13.31
N ARG A 93 -6.17 15.12 12.34
CA ARG A 93 -5.06 14.27 11.87
C ARG A 93 -5.00 14.34 10.35
N THR A 94 -3.80 14.61 9.83
CA THR A 94 -3.52 14.58 8.40
C THR A 94 -3.67 13.15 7.90
N GLY A 95 -4.64 12.89 7.02
CA GLY A 95 -4.91 11.51 6.56
C GLY A 95 -3.70 10.81 5.94
N TRP A 96 -2.76 11.57 5.37
CA TRP A 96 -1.52 11.04 4.79
C TRP A 96 -0.54 10.42 5.80
N SER A 97 -0.55 10.85 7.06
CA SER A 97 0.27 10.25 8.13
C SER A 97 -0.52 9.22 8.96
N PHE A 98 -1.84 9.17 8.78
CA PHE A 98 -2.73 8.23 9.46
C PHE A 98 -2.63 6.83 8.85
N TRP A 99 -2.60 6.77 7.51
CA TRP A 99 -2.47 5.53 6.76
C TRP A 99 -1.00 5.11 6.61
N ARG A 100 -0.77 3.81 6.68
CA ARG A 100 0.52 3.15 6.46
C ARG A 100 0.40 2.14 5.34
N LEU A 101 1.47 1.93 4.59
CA LEU A 101 1.56 0.90 3.57
C LEU A 101 1.67 -0.47 4.24
N ALA A 102 0.88 -1.44 3.79
CA ALA A 102 0.93 -2.80 4.33
C ALA A 102 2.30 -3.47 4.11
N GLU A 103 2.94 -3.21 2.97
CA GLU A 103 4.21 -3.83 2.58
C GLU A 103 5.41 -3.35 3.41
N THR A 104 5.47 -2.05 3.71
CA THR A 104 6.66 -1.44 4.32
C THR A 104 6.40 -0.89 5.72
N GLY A 105 5.13 -0.75 6.12
CA GLY A 105 4.74 -0.02 7.33
C GLY A 105 5.00 1.48 7.27
N ALA A 106 5.52 2.00 6.16
CA ALA A 106 5.80 3.42 5.98
C ALA A 106 4.50 4.23 5.84
N GLN A 107 4.52 5.50 6.24
CA GLN A 107 3.36 6.37 6.10
C GLN A 107 3.01 6.61 4.63
N LEU A 108 1.71 6.73 4.33
CA LEU A 108 1.23 6.96 2.96
C LEU A 108 1.81 8.24 2.34
N LYS A 109 2.18 9.23 3.18
CA LYS A 109 2.90 10.45 2.77
C LYS A 109 4.12 10.17 1.87
N VAL A 110 4.80 9.03 2.04
CA VAL A 110 5.95 8.63 1.21
C VAL A 110 5.59 8.51 -0.27
N LEU A 111 4.36 8.11 -0.61
CA LEU A 111 3.90 8.05 -2.02
C LEU A 111 3.71 9.44 -2.64
N ARG A 112 3.48 10.47 -1.83
CA ARG A 112 3.33 11.86 -2.30
C ARG A 112 4.69 12.54 -2.49
N ASP A 113 5.62 12.25 -1.58
CA ASP A 113 6.95 12.84 -1.59
C ASP A 113 7.91 12.08 -2.51
N ALA A 114 7.55 10.86 -2.95
CA ALA A 114 8.28 10.15 -3.98
C ALA A 114 8.15 10.92 -5.31
N PRO A 115 9.23 11.55 -5.82
CA PRO A 115 9.20 12.05 -7.18
C PRO A 115 8.92 10.86 -8.09
N ALA A 116 8.09 11.07 -9.10
CA ALA A 116 8.00 10.15 -10.23
C ALA A 116 9.43 9.76 -10.58
N ARG A 117 9.82 8.50 -10.33
CA ARG A 117 11.11 8.02 -10.83
C ARG A 117 10.96 8.08 -12.34
N THR A 118 11.44 9.17 -12.92
CA THR A 118 11.91 9.22 -14.28
C THR A 118 12.89 8.05 -14.39
N ARG A 119 12.38 6.90 -14.84
CA ARG A 119 13.23 5.91 -15.50
C ARG A 119 13.64 6.60 -16.79
N THR A 120 14.66 7.45 -16.71
CA THR A 120 15.50 7.72 -17.87
C THR A 120 16.18 6.40 -18.17
N PRO A 121 15.90 5.72 -19.30
CA PRO A 121 16.74 4.62 -19.70
C PRO A 121 18.14 5.18 -19.99
N THR A 122 19.05 4.98 -19.05
CA THR A 122 20.47 5.09 -19.28
C THR A 122 20.88 3.97 -20.25
N SER A 123 21.05 4.35 -21.53
CA SER A 123 22.06 3.92 -22.51
C SER A 123 22.27 2.42 -22.79
N PRO A 124 22.57 2.06 -24.06
CA PRO A 124 23.98 2.09 -24.42
C PRO A 124 24.25 2.80 -25.74
N ALA A 125 25.42 3.44 -25.77
CA ALA A 125 26.10 3.99 -26.92
C ALA A 125 25.92 3.14 -28.20
N VAL A 126 25.44 3.79 -29.26
CA VAL A 126 25.67 3.32 -30.63
C VAL A 126 27.08 3.80 -31.02
N PRO A 127 28.03 2.91 -31.32
CA PRO A 127 29.31 3.32 -31.89
C PRO A 127 29.06 3.90 -33.29
N ALA A 128 29.73 5.02 -33.58
CA ALA A 128 29.69 5.70 -34.86
C ALA A 128 29.98 4.74 -36.03
N PRO A 129 29.24 4.80 -37.15
CA PRO A 129 29.66 4.10 -38.35
C PRO A 129 30.90 4.78 -38.93
N ALA A 130 31.97 4.00 -39.04
CA ALA A 130 33.22 4.37 -39.66
C ALA A 130 33.00 4.93 -41.08
N SER A 131 33.54 6.12 -41.33
CA SER A 131 33.64 6.70 -42.66
C SER A 131 34.72 5.95 -43.44
N THR A 132 34.32 5.05 -44.33
CA THR A 132 35.23 4.48 -45.33
C THR A 132 35.37 5.46 -46.49
N THR A 133 36.56 6.05 -46.57
CA THR A 133 37.16 6.76 -47.69
C THR A 133 36.96 6.06 -49.03
N ALA A 134 36.51 6.79 -50.05
CA ALA A 134 36.84 6.52 -51.44
C ALA A 134 37.33 7.83 -52.08
N ALA A 135 38.59 7.80 -52.51
CA ALA A 135 39.34 8.94 -53.04
C ALA A 135 39.22 9.02 -54.58
N THR A 136 39.22 10.26 -55.10
CA THR A 136 40.03 10.74 -56.26
C THR A 136 39.57 10.26 -57.67
N PRO A 137 39.67 11.08 -58.77
CA PRO A 137 40.74 12.02 -59.07
C PRO A 137 40.38 13.42 -59.61
N ARG A 138 41.45 14.21 -59.62
CA ARG A 138 41.69 15.57 -60.11
C ARG A 138 42.16 15.55 -61.58
N ALA A 139 41.92 16.67 -62.27
CA ALA A 139 42.66 17.29 -63.38
C ALA A 139 41.67 17.72 -64.48
N ARG A 140 41.72 18.93 -65.06
CA ARG A 140 42.87 19.78 -65.38
C ARG A 140 42.44 21.24 -65.47
#